data_AF-A0A2G8L0X3-F1
#
_entry.id   AF-A0A2G8L0X3-F1
#
_cell.length_a   1.000
_cell.length_b   1.000
_cell.length_c   1.000
_cell.angle_alpha   90.00
_cell.angle_beta   90.00
_cell.angle_gamma   90.00
#
_symmetry.space_group_name_H-M   'P 1'
#
loop_
_entity.id
_entity.type
_entity.pdbx_description
1 polymer ?
#
loop_
_entity_poly.entity_id
_entity_poly.type
_entity_poly.pdbx_seq_one_letter_code
_entity_poly.pdbx_strand_id
1 'polypeptide(L)'
;MEEDVKRLIRLASWAFGRLKNTIWSNHDITRTLKVRIYQALILPIATYSSESWALREKDRHRLDVFEMRCLRAILGVSILDKVRNDTIRQRLNVTTTIKTAICKRRLKWAGHVFRMPAHRLPYQAFKNDFSKPRPPGRPPSRWKDLIQKDLGMTTQAAESCAADRPDWRRITRQRAK
;
A
#
# COMPACT_ATOMS: atom_id res chain seq x y z
N MET A 1 -11.26 -9.08 -4.81
CA MET A 1 -10.50 -8.23 -3.85
C MET A 1 -9.85 -9.03 -2.73
N GLU A 2 -10.59 -9.65 -1.79
CA GLU A 2 -9.94 -10.45 -0.72
C GLU A 2 -9.05 -11.56 -1.33
N GLU A 3 -9.57 -12.25 -2.33
CA GLU A 3 -8.82 -13.27 -3.08
C GLU A 3 -7.59 -12.71 -3.78
N ASP A 4 -7.68 -11.49 -4.34
CA ASP A 4 -6.54 -10.82 -4.98
C ASP A 4 -5.45 -10.49 -3.98
N VAL A 5 -5.81 -9.94 -2.82
CA VAL A 5 -4.85 -9.66 -1.74
C VAL A 5 -4.15 -10.94 -1.31
N LYS A 6 -4.90 -12.03 -1.08
CA LYS A 6 -4.33 -13.35 -0.76
C LYS A 6 -3.41 -13.85 -1.88
N ARG A 7 -3.82 -13.73 -3.14
CA ARG A 7 -3.05 -14.16 -4.32
C ARG A 7 -1.73 -13.41 -4.41
N LEU A 8 -1.74 -12.10 -4.29
CA LEU A 8 -0.52 -11.28 -4.35
C LEU A 8 0.40 -11.53 -3.16
N ILE A 9 -0.14 -11.72 -1.95
CA ILE A 9 0.65 -12.15 -0.80
C ILE A 9 1.31 -13.50 -1.07
N ARG A 10 0.60 -14.48 -1.64
CA ARG A 10 1.18 -15.78 -2.01
C ARG A 10 2.31 -15.63 -3.03
N LEU A 11 2.09 -14.85 -4.10
CA LEU A 11 3.11 -14.59 -5.13
C LEU A 11 4.34 -13.89 -4.55
N ALA A 12 4.14 -12.85 -3.75
CA ALA A 12 5.23 -12.13 -3.10
C ALA A 12 5.95 -13.01 -2.07
N SER A 13 5.23 -13.88 -1.36
CA SER A 13 5.83 -14.86 -0.43
C SER A 13 6.68 -15.88 -1.15
N TRP A 14 6.21 -16.37 -2.30
CA TRP A 14 6.95 -17.32 -3.12
C TRP A 14 8.23 -16.67 -3.68
N ALA A 15 8.12 -15.46 -4.24
CA ALA A 15 9.27 -14.70 -4.73
C ALA A 15 10.27 -14.41 -3.61
N PHE A 16 9.79 -14.01 -2.43
CA PHE A 16 10.65 -13.80 -1.26
C PHE A 16 11.34 -15.10 -0.84
N GLY A 17 10.61 -16.22 -0.78
CA GLY A 17 11.16 -17.53 -0.41
C GLY A 17 12.26 -18.02 -1.36
N ARG A 18 12.13 -17.76 -2.66
CA ARG A 18 13.16 -18.10 -3.66
C ARG A 18 14.51 -17.42 -3.42
N LEU A 19 14.51 -16.25 -2.76
CA LEU A 19 15.70 -15.47 -2.46
C LEU A 19 16.27 -15.75 -1.05
N LYS A 20 15.72 -16.74 -0.33
CA LYS A 20 16.11 -17.06 1.05
C LYS A 20 17.59 -17.39 1.19
N ASN A 21 18.06 -18.40 0.45
CA ASN A 21 19.43 -18.89 0.61
C ASN A 21 20.46 -17.96 -0.04
N THR A 22 20.08 -17.27 -1.11
CA THR A 22 20.98 -16.41 -1.89
C THR A 22 21.12 -15.02 -1.30
N ILE A 23 20.04 -14.43 -0.80
CA ILE A 23 20.01 -13.03 -0.37
C ILE A 23 19.74 -12.89 1.13
N TRP A 24 18.66 -13.49 1.63
CA TRP A 24 18.22 -13.20 3.01
C TRP A 24 19.12 -13.80 4.07
N SER A 25 19.58 -15.04 3.86
CA SER A 25 20.47 -15.77 4.76
C SER A 25 21.96 -15.45 4.57
N ASN A 26 22.34 -14.76 3.49
CA ASN A 26 23.74 -14.44 3.22
C ASN A 26 24.24 -13.32 4.14
N HIS A 27 25.33 -13.55 4.88
CA HIS A 27 25.92 -12.59 5.82
C HIS A 27 26.80 -11.53 5.14
N ASP A 28 27.30 -11.79 3.93
CA ASP A 28 28.13 -10.86 3.17
C ASP A 28 27.30 -9.69 2.60
N ILE A 29 25.99 -9.88 2.47
CA ILE A 29 25.07 -8.86 1.96
C ILE A 29 24.60 -7.97 3.11
N THR A 30 24.86 -6.67 2.99
CA THR A 30 24.42 -5.69 3.98
C THR A 30 22.90 -5.63 4.12
N ARG A 31 22.42 -5.40 5.34
CA ARG A 31 20.97 -5.25 5.62
C ARG A 31 20.33 -4.15 4.76
N THR A 32 21.04 -3.04 4.54
CA THR A 32 20.58 -1.94 3.69
C THR A 32 20.30 -2.41 2.26
N LEU A 33 21.20 -3.21 1.68
CA LEU A 33 20.99 -3.75 0.33
C LEU A 33 19.82 -4.74 0.30
N LYS A 34 19.67 -5.60 1.31
CA LYS A 34 18.51 -6.51 1.42
C LYS A 34 17.18 -5.75 1.46
N VAL A 35 17.12 -4.64 2.19
CA VAL A 35 15.93 -3.76 2.23
C VAL A 35 15.65 -3.15 0.85
N ARG A 36 16.69 -2.67 0.13
CA ARG A 36 16.52 -2.15 -1.23
C ARG A 36 16.00 -3.21 -2.19
N ILE A 37 16.51 -4.44 -2.11
CA ILE A 37 16.05 -5.57 -2.94
C ILE A 37 14.59 -5.92 -2.61
N TYR A 38 14.24 -5.96 -1.32
CA TYR A 38 12.85 -6.15 -0.90
C TYR A 38 11.91 -5.07 -1.47
N GLN A 39 12.31 -3.79 -1.39
CA GLN A 39 11.53 -2.68 -1.92
C GLN A 39 11.43 -2.70 -3.45
N ALA A 40 12.45 -3.21 -4.15
CA ALA A 40 12.51 -3.25 -5.61
C ALA A 40 11.77 -4.46 -6.21
N LEU A 41 11.84 -5.64 -5.58
CA LEU A 41 11.32 -6.89 -6.14
C LEU A 41 10.02 -7.34 -5.47
N ILE A 42 9.96 -7.30 -4.14
CA ILE A 42 8.88 -7.96 -3.38
C ILE A 42 7.71 -7.01 -3.14
N LEU A 43 8.01 -5.77 -2.76
CA LEU A 43 7.00 -4.75 -2.51
C LEU A 43 6.10 -4.50 -3.74
N PRO A 44 6.62 -4.39 -4.99
CA PRO A 44 5.76 -4.21 -6.17
C PRO A 44 4.81 -5.39 -6.42
N ILE A 45 5.28 -6.63 -6.21
CA ILE A 45 4.42 -7.82 -6.36
C ILE A 45 3.25 -7.77 -5.36
N ALA A 46 3.54 -7.44 -4.10
CA ALA A 46 2.51 -7.35 -3.06
C ALA A 46 1.50 -6.21 -3.29
N THR A 47 1.85 -5.21 -4.11
CA THR A 47 1.08 -3.96 -4.26
C THR A 47 0.60 -3.67 -5.69
N TYR A 48 0.77 -4.62 -6.61
CA TYR A 48 0.55 -4.43 -8.05
C TYR A 48 -0.84 -3.85 -8.40
N SER A 49 -1.90 -4.28 -7.72
CA SER A 49 -3.29 -3.87 -7.99
C SER A 49 -3.86 -2.92 -6.93
N SER A 50 -3.01 -2.34 -6.07
CA SER A 50 -3.50 -1.65 -4.87
C SER A 50 -4.16 -0.29 -5.11
N GLU A 51 -4.11 0.23 -6.34
CA GLU A 51 -4.63 1.55 -6.72
C GLU A 51 -6.15 1.65 -6.55
N SER A 52 -6.87 0.57 -6.83
CA SER A 52 -8.34 0.52 -6.80
C SER A 52 -8.90 -0.22 -5.58
N TRP A 53 -8.04 -0.69 -4.67
CA TRP A 53 -8.49 -1.47 -3.51
C TRP A 53 -9.24 -0.63 -2.48
N ALA A 54 -10.45 -1.09 -2.15
CA ALA A 54 -11.18 -0.70 -0.95
C ALA A 54 -10.82 -1.64 0.22
N LEU A 55 -9.54 -1.61 0.66
CA LEU A 55 -9.01 -2.55 1.66
C LEU A 55 -9.81 -2.53 2.97
N ARG A 56 -10.26 -3.72 3.39
CA ARG A 56 -10.82 -3.99 4.72
C ARG A 56 -9.71 -4.09 5.75
N GLU A 57 -10.05 -3.94 7.03
CA GLU A 57 -9.07 -4.02 8.12
C GLU A 57 -8.38 -5.39 8.18
N LYS A 58 -9.12 -6.48 7.96
CA LYS A 58 -8.57 -7.84 7.86
C LYS A 58 -7.51 -7.98 6.77
N ASP A 59 -7.72 -7.35 5.62
CA ASP A 59 -6.78 -7.42 4.49
C ASP A 59 -5.54 -6.55 4.74
N ARG A 60 -5.71 -5.38 5.40
CA ARG A 60 -4.58 -4.56 5.86
C ARG A 60 -3.73 -5.32 6.85
N HIS A 61 -4.35 -6.00 7.81
CA HIS A 61 -3.64 -6.81 8.80
C HIS A 61 -2.84 -7.95 8.14
N ARG A 62 -3.40 -8.64 7.14
CA ARG A 62 -2.66 -9.66 6.38
C ARG A 62 -1.43 -9.12 5.67
N LEU A 63 -1.54 -7.93 5.07
CA LEU A 63 -0.42 -7.26 4.43
C LEU A 63 0.66 -6.83 5.44
N ASP A 64 0.26 -6.35 6.61
CA ASP A 64 1.17 -5.99 7.70
C ASP A 64 1.91 -7.22 8.25
N VAL A 65 1.20 -8.34 8.47
CA VAL A 65 1.80 -9.62 8.87
C VAL A 65 2.80 -10.12 7.83
N PHE A 66 2.45 -10.03 6.54
CA PHE A 66 3.36 -10.40 5.46
C PHE A 66 4.63 -9.53 5.44
N GLU A 67 4.47 -8.20 5.51
CA GLU A 67 5.60 -7.27 5.60
C GLU A 67 6.52 -7.61 6.77
N MET A 68 5.94 -7.75 7.97
CA MET A 68 6.72 -7.99 9.18
C MET A 68 7.46 -9.33 9.13
N ARG A 69 6.87 -10.37 8.51
CA ARG A 69 7.56 -11.64 8.29
C ARG A 69 8.79 -11.47 7.40
N CYS A 70 8.68 -10.70 6.31
CA CYS A 70 9.81 -10.40 5.42
C CYS A 70 10.89 -9.58 6.14
N LEU A 71 10.51 -8.53 6.87
CA LEU A 71 11.45 -7.67 7.59
C LEU A 71 12.18 -8.41 8.71
N ARG A 72 11.48 -9.30 9.45
CA ARG A 72 12.09 -10.17 10.46
C ARG A 72 13.16 -11.08 9.85
N ALA A 73 12.86 -11.70 8.71
CA ALA A 73 13.82 -12.54 7.99
C ALA A 73 15.04 -11.74 7.49
N ILE A 74 14.85 -10.50 7.01
CA ILE A 74 15.95 -9.63 6.60
C ILE A 74 16.83 -9.21 7.78
N LEU A 75 16.22 -8.92 8.93
CA LEU A 75 16.94 -8.52 10.14
C LEU A 75 17.65 -9.72 10.80
N GLY A 76 17.11 -10.93 10.62
CA GLY A 76 17.58 -12.17 11.25
C GLY A 76 17.00 -12.39 12.64
N VAL A 77 15.78 -11.93 12.91
CA VAL A 77 15.11 -12.08 14.21
C VAL A 77 13.89 -13.00 14.11
N SER A 78 13.67 -13.77 15.15
CA SER A 78 12.50 -14.61 15.35
C SER A 78 11.31 -13.81 15.88
N ILE A 79 10.14 -14.44 15.89
CA ILE A 79 8.97 -13.97 16.66
C ILE A 79 9.21 -14.16 18.16
N LEU A 80 9.99 -15.20 18.53
CA LEU A 80 10.31 -15.53 19.93
C LEU A 80 11.17 -14.46 20.61
N ASP A 81 11.92 -13.69 19.85
CA ASP A 81 12.75 -12.59 20.35
C ASP A 81 11.89 -11.41 20.87
N LYS A 82 10.57 -11.44 20.65
CA LYS A 82 9.59 -10.44 21.12
C LYS A 82 9.95 -8.98 20.77
N VAL A 83 10.78 -8.77 19.75
CA VAL A 83 11.14 -7.42 19.28
C VAL A 83 9.92 -6.74 18.68
N ARG A 84 9.63 -5.51 19.11
CA ARG A 84 8.49 -4.71 18.62
C ARG A 84 8.62 -4.42 17.12
N ASN A 85 7.49 -4.39 16.41
CA ASN A 85 7.47 -4.17 14.96
C ASN A 85 8.07 -2.81 14.57
N ASP A 86 7.82 -1.77 15.36
CA ASP A 86 8.36 -0.42 15.09
C ASP A 86 9.88 -0.39 15.24
N THR A 87 10.43 -1.09 16.24
CA THR A 87 11.88 -1.24 16.42
C THR A 87 12.52 -1.95 15.23
N ILE A 88 11.86 -2.93 14.63
CA ILE A 88 12.36 -3.62 13.43
C ILE A 88 12.40 -2.67 12.24
N ARG A 89 11.33 -1.89 12.02
CA ARG A 89 11.27 -0.88 10.95
C ARG A 89 12.35 0.19 11.12
N GLN A 90 12.58 0.64 12.36
CA GLN A 90 13.64 1.59 12.71
C GLN A 90 15.03 1.01 12.44
N ARG A 91 15.33 -0.21 12.93
CA ARG A 91 16.64 -0.87 12.74
C ARG A 91 16.98 -1.12 11.26
N LEU A 92 15.97 -1.38 10.43
CA LEU A 92 16.12 -1.58 8.99
C LEU A 92 16.03 -0.28 8.18
N ASN A 93 15.79 0.87 8.83
CA ASN A 93 15.56 2.16 8.19
C ASN A 93 14.54 2.08 7.03
N VAL A 94 13.41 1.41 7.27
CA VAL A 94 12.38 1.17 6.24
C VAL A 94 11.62 2.47 5.98
N THR A 95 11.92 3.12 4.86
CA THR A 95 11.31 4.40 4.45
C THR A 95 9.95 4.25 3.76
N THR A 96 9.63 3.04 3.27
CA THR A 96 8.37 2.76 2.56
C THR A 96 7.86 1.40 2.99
N THR A 97 6.74 1.42 3.72
CA THR A 97 5.96 0.25 4.11
C THR A 97 4.96 -0.15 3.02
N ILE A 98 4.40 -1.35 3.08
CA ILE A 98 3.29 -1.77 2.22
C ILE A 98 2.12 -0.79 2.35
N LYS A 99 1.78 -0.37 3.58
CA LYS A 99 0.69 0.58 3.83
C LYS A 99 0.92 1.92 3.10
N THR A 100 2.10 2.50 3.26
CA THR A 100 2.45 3.79 2.62
C THR A 100 2.56 3.65 1.10
N ALA A 101 3.07 2.52 0.60
CA ALA A 101 3.13 2.23 -0.83
C ALA A 101 1.73 2.11 -1.47
N ILE A 102 0.77 1.50 -0.77
CA ILE A 102 -0.62 1.39 -1.20
C ILE A 102 -1.30 2.76 -1.22
N CYS A 103 -1.16 3.53 -0.13
CA CYS A 103 -1.64 4.92 -0.04
C CYS A 103 -1.12 5.75 -1.23
N LYS A 104 0.19 5.74 -1.45
CA LYS A 104 0.84 6.48 -2.55
C LYS A 104 0.32 6.08 -3.93
N ARG A 105 0.12 4.79 -4.19
CA ARG A 105 -0.45 4.30 -5.45
C ARG A 105 -1.88 4.74 -5.63
N ARG A 106 -2.72 4.56 -4.61
CA ARG A 106 -4.12 5.01 -4.61
C ARG A 106 -4.25 6.51 -4.87
N LEU A 107 -3.44 7.34 -4.19
CA LEU A 107 -3.49 8.79 -4.40
C LEU A 107 -2.94 9.23 -5.76
N LYS A 108 -1.92 8.54 -6.29
CA LYS A 108 -1.46 8.78 -7.67
C LYS A 108 -2.58 8.51 -8.67
N TRP A 109 -3.26 7.37 -8.53
CA TRP A 109 -4.39 7.01 -9.38
C TRP A 109 -5.58 7.97 -9.19
N ALA A 110 -5.91 8.33 -7.95
CA ALA A 110 -6.97 9.29 -7.65
C ALA A 110 -6.75 10.63 -8.35
N GLY A 111 -5.55 11.20 -8.28
CA GLY A 111 -5.26 12.42 -9.00
C GLY A 111 -5.35 12.26 -10.53
N HIS A 112 -5.04 11.08 -11.07
CA HIS A 112 -5.27 10.83 -12.50
C HIS A 112 -6.76 10.84 -12.83
N VAL A 113 -7.59 10.17 -12.02
CA VAL A 113 -9.06 10.16 -12.15
C VAL A 113 -9.64 11.58 -12.04
N PHE A 114 -9.20 12.38 -11.08
CA PHE A 114 -9.69 13.76 -10.86
C PHE A 114 -9.43 14.69 -12.04
N ARG A 115 -8.36 14.43 -12.81
CA ARG A 115 -8.00 15.20 -14.00
C ARG A 115 -8.57 14.64 -15.30
N MET A 116 -9.33 13.54 -15.26
CA MET A 116 -9.95 12.99 -16.47
C MET A 116 -11.14 13.84 -16.92
N PRO A 117 -11.40 13.94 -18.24
CA PRO A 117 -12.60 14.60 -18.74
C PRO A 117 -13.88 13.87 -18.32
N ALA A 118 -14.99 14.61 -18.23
CA ALA A 118 -16.24 14.14 -17.64
C ALA A 118 -16.90 12.92 -18.34
N HIS A 119 -16.59 12.68 -19.61
CA HIS A 119 -17.11 11.54 -20.37
C HIS A 119 -16.37 10.22 -20.07
N ARG A 120 -15.23 10.25 -19.38
CA ARG A 120 -14.46 9.04 -19.05
C ARG A 120 -15.16 8.23 -17.97
N LEU A 121 -15.35 6.93 -18.21
CA LEU A 121 -15.97 6.02 -17.25
C LEU A 121 -15.36 6.05 -15.84
N PRO A 122 -14.02 6.11 -15.63
CA PRO A 122 -13.47 6.21 -14.27
C PRO A 122 -13.88 7.49 -13.53
N TYR A 123 -13.95 8.62 -14.25
CA TYR A 123 -14.40 9.88 -13.65
C TYR A 123 -15.90 9.84 -13.37
N GLN A 124 -16.73 9.31 -14.27
CA GLN A 124 -18.16 9.14 -14.04
C GLN A 124 -18.43 8.21 -12.85
N ALA A 125 -17.74 7.06 -12.78
CA ALA A 125 -17.84 6.13 -11.66
C ALA A 125 -17.38 6.76 -10.34
N PHE A 126 -16.38 7.65 -10.38
CA PHE A 126 -16.00 8.46 -9.23
C PHE A 126 -17.08 9.51 -8.91
N LYS A 127 -17.59 10.29 -9.86
CA LYS A 127 -18.58 11.34 -9.59
C LYS A 127 -19.93 10.82 -9.16
N ASN A 128 -20.29 9.61 -9.59
CA ASN A 128 -21.52 8.94 -9.16
C ASN A 128 -21.52 8.83 -7.63
N ASP A 129 -22.39 9.63 -7.02
CA ASP A 129 -22.65 9.55 -5.60
C ASP A 129 -23.66 8.44 -5.37
N PHE A 130 -23.16 7.34 -4.81
CA PHE A 130 -24.01 6.34 -4.18
C PHE A 130 -24.47 6.89 -2.82
N SER A 131 -25.25 7.99 -2.84
CA SER A 131 -25.77 8.71 -1.67
C SER A 131 -26.80 7.89 -0.89
N LYS A 132 -27.30 6.79 -1.48
CA LYS A 132 -28.14 5.84 -0.77
C LYS A 132 -27.35 5.11 0.34
N PRO A 133 -27.93 4.97 1.55
CA PRO A 133 -27.40 4.10 2.59
C PRO A 133 -27.15 2.69 2.05
N ARG A 134 -26.04 2.06 2.48
CA ARG A 134 -25.76 0.70 2.02
C ARG A 134 -26.70 -0.29 2.72
N PRO A 135 -27.17 -1.32 2.00
CA PRO A 135 -27.81 -2.45 2.62
C PRO A 135 -26.87 -3.12 3.65
N PRO A 136 -27.42 -3.72 4.71
CA PRO A 136 -26.68 -4.55 5.65
C PRO A 136 -25.84 -5.61 4.92
N GLY A 137 -24.64 -5.91 5.44
CA GLY A 137 -23.75 -6.95 4.92
C GLY A 137 -22.79 -6.52 3.79
N ARG A 138 -22.97 -5.35 3.18
CA ARG A 138 -22.04 -4.85 2.15
C ARG A 138 -20.76 -4.26 2.79
N PRO A 139 -19.57 -4.38 2.18
CA PRO A 139 -18.32 -3.91 2.79
C PRO A 139 -18.37 -2.42 3.16
N PRO A 140 -17.89 -2.04 4.36
CA PRO A 140 -18.13 -0.70 4.90
C PRO A 140 -17.37 0.39 4.15
N SER A 141 -16.14 0.13 3.68
CA SER A 141 -15.32 1.18 3.04
C SER A 141 -15.48 1.22 1.51
N ARG A 142 -15.60 2.42 0.94
CA ARG A 142 -15.51 2.73 -0.49
C ARG A 142 -14.09 3.20 -0.83
N TRP A 143 -13.77 3.22 -2.11
CA TRP A 143 -12.52 3.81 -2.59
C TRP A 143 -12.44 5.32 -2.25
N LYS A 144 -13.56 6.07 -2.39
CA LYS A 144 -13.69 7.47 -1.94
C LYS A 144 -13.33 7.65 -0.46
N ASP A 145 -13.93 6.85 0.42
CA ASP A 145 -13.69 6.93 1.87
C ASP A 145 -12.22 6.74 2.22
N LEU A 146 -11.51 5.88 1.46
CA LEU A 146 -10.08 5.67 1.66
C LEU A 146 -9.23 6.83 1.14
N ILE A 147 -9.62 7.48 0.04
CA ILE A 147 -8.95 8.70 -0.43
C ILE A 147 -9.12 9.82 0.60
N GLN A 148 -10.33 10.00 1.12
CA GLN A 148 -10.61 10.98 2.17
C GLN A 148 -9.81 10.68 3.43
N LYS A 149 -9.74 9.41 3.84
CA LYS A 149 -8.92 8.97 4.98
C LYS A 149 -7.43 9.23 4.79
N ASP A 150 -6.90 8.96 3.59
CA ASP A 150 -5.48 9.17 3.28
C ASP A 150 -5.10 10.66 3.24
N LEU A 151 -6.00 11.51 2.72
CA LEU A 151 -5.75 12.95 2.57
C LEU A 151 -6.16 13.78 3.79
N GLY A 152 -7.08 13.27 4.61
CA GLY A 152 -7.70 14.03 5.70
C GLY A 152 -8.54 15.22 5.20
N MET A 153 -9.08 15.14 3.98
CA MET A 153 -9.90 16.20 3.37
C MET A 153 -11.02 15.58 2.52
N THR A 154 -11.99 16.42 2.13
CA THR A 154 -13.10 15.99 1.27
C THR A 154 -12.63 15.66 -0.14
N THR A 155 -13.40 14.84 -0.85
CA THR A 155 -13.12 14.49 -2.25
C THR A 155 -13.13 15.70 -3.18
N GLN A 156 -13.97 16.70 -2.91
CA GLN A 156 -14.08 17.94 -3.67
C GLN A 156 -12.82 18.79 -3.50
N ALA A 157 -12.34 18.97 -2.26
CA ALA A 157 -11.09 19.67 -2.01
C ALA A 157 -9.90 18.96 -2.68
N ALA A 158 -9.86 17.62 -2.58
CA ALA A 158 -8.82 16.81 -3.21
C ALA A 158 -8.82 16.94 -4.75
N GLU A 159 -9.99 17.06 -5.37
CA GLU A 159 -10.14 17.26 -6.82
C GLU A 159 -9.61 18.63 -7.25
N SER A 160 -9.95 19.70 -6.52
CA SER A 160 -9.40 21.04 -6.75
C SER A 160 -7.88 21.07 -6.62
N CYS A 161 -7.31 20.47 -5.57
CA CYS A 161 -5.86 20.35 -5.41
C CYS A 161 -5.20 19.50 -6.50
N ALA A 162 -5.91 18.52 -7.05
CA ALA A 162 -5.37 17.67 -8.10
C ALA A 162 -5.29 18.36 -9.47
N ALA A 163 -5.99 19.48 -9.69
CA ALA A 163 -5.85 20.27 -10.90
C ALA A 163 -4.40 20.75 -11.09
N ASP A 164 -3.76 21.19 -10.01
CA ASP A 164 -2.32 21.47 -9.98
C ASP A 164 -1.52 20.16 -9.81
N ARG A 165 -0.81 19.77 -10.87
CA ARG A 165 -0.03 18.52 -10.89
C ARG A 165 1.22 18.59 -9.99
N PRO A 166 2.05 19.64 -10.01
CA PRO A 166 3.07 19.88 -9.00
C PRO A 166 2.55 19.78 -7.56
N ASP A 167 1.46 20.45 -7.23
CA ASP A 167 0.94 20.48 -5.86
C ASP A 167 0.41 19.11 -5.42
N TRP A 168 -0.32 18.42 -6.30
CA TRP A 168 -0.74 17.04 -6.08
C TRP A 168 0.45 16.10 -5.81
N ARG A 169 1.54 16.24 -6.56
CA ARG A 169 2.76 15.44 -6.34
C ARG A 169 3.39 15.70 -4.97
N ARG A 170 3.33 16.94 -4.48
CA ARG A 170 3.81 17.31 -3.14
C ARG A 170 2.96 16.67 -2.06
N ILE A 171 1.64 16.80 -2.14
CA ILE A 171 0.67 16.21 -1.19
C ILE A 171 0.85 14.69 -1.10
N THR A 172 0.89 14.01 -2.25
CA THR A 172 1.03 12.54 -2.30
C THR A 172 2.37 12.02 -1.78
N ARG A 173 3.44 12.83 -1.83
CA ARG A 173 4.74 12.48 -1.23
C ARG A 173 4.73 12.64 0.29
N GLN A 174 4.06 13.67 0.81
CA GLN A 174 4.00 13.96 2.24
C GLN A 174 3.12 12.96 3.00
N ARG A 175 1.97 12.57 2.42
CA ARG A 175 1.01 11.61 3.02
C ARG A 175 1.47 10.15 2.95
N ALA A 176 2.61 9.88 2.31
CA ALA A 176 3.21 8.56 2.16
C ALA A 176 4.48 8.36 3.02
N LYS A 177 4.77 9.30 3.94
CA LYS A 177 5.73 9.13 5.04
C LYS A 177 4.99 8.68 6.29
#